data_AF-A0A1Y3ARG0-F1
#
_entry.id   AF-A0A1Y3ARG0-F1
#
_cell.length_a   1.000
_cell.length_b   1.000
_cell.length_c   1.000
_cell.angle_alpha   90.00
_cell.angle_beta   90.00
_cell.angle_gamma   90.00
#
_symmetry.space_group_name_H-M   'P 1'
#
loop_
_entity.id
_entity.type
_entity.pdbx_description
1 polymer ?
#
loop_
_entity_poly.entity_id
_entity_poly.type
_entity_poly.pdbx_seq_one_letter_code
_entity_poly.pdbx_strand_id
1 'polypeptide(L)'
;MNIGISLYLMITLPLLVIGGNPIGVLYCWICDSSVDSNCLNNIPHGIPDDSTSANIRKYFQPCNWSVNVVNYQCLTIYMDNNDKHIIRQCGYDDYQYSCYKNQTNLICPCDYNGCNGSVKIFSNVKSTTKN
;
A
#
# COMPACT_ATOMS: atom_id res chain seq x y z
N MET A 1 -3.34 -71.48 12.51
CA MET A 1 -2.14 -71.01 11.78
C MET A 1 -2.58 -70.18 10.58
N ASN A 2 -1.92 -69.03 10.39
CA ASN A 2 -2.06 -68.01 9.31
C ASN A 2 -3.40 -67.24 9.32
N ILE A 3 -3.52 -66.03 9.88
CA ILE A 3 -2.84 -64.73 9.65
C ILE A 3 -2.92 -64.30 8.18
N GLY A 4 -3.67 -63.23 7.93
CA GLY A 4 -3.72 -62.56 6.62
C GLY A 4 -4.67 -61.37 6.58
N ILE A 5 -4.59 -60.47 7.57
CA ILE A 5 -5.23 -59.15 7.51
C ILE A 5 -4.43 -58.33 6.50
N SER A 6 -4.92 -58.19 5.26
CA SER A 6 -4.29 -57.30 4.27
C SER A 6 -5.06 -55.99 4.20
N LEU A 7 -4.61 -55.09 5.06
CA LEU A 7 -5.03 -53.71 5.23
C LEU A 7 -4.46 -52.89 4.07
N TYR A 8 -5.25 -52.58 3.04
CA TYR A 8 -4.89 -51.54 2.06
C TYR A 8 -5.98 -50.47 2.02
N LEU A 9 -5.99 -49.70 3.11
CA LEU A 9 -6.63 -48.41 3.19
C LEU A 9 -5.78 -47.44 2.35
N MET A 10 -6.03 -47.38 1.05
CA MET A 10 -5.49 -46.35 0.16
C MET A 10 -6.16 -45.02 0.50
N ILE A 11 -5.76 -44.41 1.61
CA ILE A 11 -6.08 -43.03 1.91
C ILE A 11 -5.29 -42.18 0.93
N THR A 12 -5.90 -41.82 -0.20
CA THR A 12 -5.43 -40.72 -1.03
C THR A 12 -5.66 -39.43 -0.24
N LEU A 13 -4.69 -39.03 0.59
CA LEU A 13 -4.66 -37.69 1.16
C LEU A 13 -4.59 -36.69 -0.01
N PRO A 14 -5.57 -35.78 -0.17
CA PRO A 14 -5.32 -34.60 -0.99
C PRO A 14 -4.26 -33.79 -0.25
N LEU A 15 -3.06 -33.68 -0.84
CA LEU A 15 -2.11 -32.64 -0.50
C LEU A 15 -2.82 -31.30 -0.75
N LEU A 16 -3.41 -30.75 0.31
CA LEU A 16 -3.75 -29.34 0.36
C LEU A 16 -2.41 -28.60 0.23
N VAL A 17 -2.11 -28.18 -1.00
CA VAL A 17 -1.14 -27.13 -1.23
C VAL A 17 -1.78 -25.89 -0.61
N ILE A 18 -1.45 -25.63 0.66
CA ILE A 18 -1.71 -24.33 1.27
C ILE A 18 -0.76 -23.38 0.56
N GLY A 19 -1.20 -22.87 -0.59
CA GLY A 19 -0.62 -21.71 -1.23
C GLY A 19 -0.82 -20.53 -0.29
N GLY A 20 0.03 -20.43 0.73
CA GLY A 20 0.17 -19.21 1.50
C GLY A 20 0.53 -18.14 0.48
N ASN A 21 -0.40 -17.23 0.21
CA ASN A 21 -0.08 -16.03 -0.54
C ASN A 21 1.16 -15.44 0.13
N PRO A 22 2.27 -15.23 -0.59
CA PRO A 22 3.39 -14.53 -0.01
C PRO A 22 2.82 -13.23 0.53
N ILE A 23 3.03 -13.00 1.81
CA ILE A 23 2.66 -11.77 2.49
C ILE A 23 3.42 -10.68 1.74
N GLY A 24 2.75 -10.06 0.76
CA GLY A 24 3.39 -9.14 -0.17
C GLY A 24 3.89 -7.95 0.61
N VAL A 25 5.17 -7.63 0.45
CA VAL A 25 5.71 -6.37 0.96
C VAL A 25 5.06 -5.26 0.13
N LEU A 26 4.29 -4.38 0.80
CA LEU A 26 3.74 -3.18 0.17
C LEU A 26 4.87 -2.18 -0.05
N TYR A 27 4.93 -1.55 -1.21
CA TYR A 27 5.88 -0.49 -1.52
C TYR A 27 5.14 0.82 -1.80
N CYS A 28 5.60 1.90 -1.18
CA CYS A 28 4.98 3.21 -1.32
C CYS A 28 6.01 4.25 -1.70
N TRP A 29 5.54 5.34 -2.31
CA TRP A 29 6.32 6.55 -2.46
C TRP A 29 6.43 7.24 -1.09
N ILE A 30 7.64 7.60 -0.69
CA ILE A 30 7.94 8.29 0.56
C ILE A 30 8.47 9.69 0.24
N CYS A 31 7.80 10.71 0.76
CA CYS A 31 8.20 12.09 0.56
C CYS A 31 7.59 13.04 1.60
N ASP A 32 8.28 14.13 1.87
CA ASP A 32 7.85 15.28 2.65
C ASP A 32 8.27 16.55 1.88
N SER A 33 7.30 17.37 1.46
CA SER A 33 7.57 18.56 0.63
C SER A 33 6.45 19.60 0.65
N SER A 34 6.81 20.89 0.57
CA SER A 34 5.90 22.02 0.36
C SER A 34 5.42 22.19 -1.10
N VAL A 35 5.98 21.42 -2.04
CA VAL A 35 5.57 21.45 -3.45
C VAL A 35 5.37 20.02 -3.93
N ASP A 36 4.20 19.70 -4.48
CA ASP A 36 3.88 18.34 -4.93
C ASP A 36 4.88 17.82 -5.97
N SER A 37 5.26 18.69 -6.91
CA SER A 37 6.23 18.36 -7.96
C SER A 37 7.62 18.04 -7.40
N ASN A 38 8.00 18.60 -6.25
CA ASN A 38 9.27 18.29 -5.61
C ASN A 38 9.25 16.90 -4.96
N CYS A 39 8.06 16.42 -4.56
CA CYS A 39 7.94 15.06 -4.06
C CYS A 39 8.09 14.05 -5.17
N LEU A 40 7.32 14.25 -6.24
CA LEU A 40 7.29 13.34 -7.36
C LEU A 40 7.17 14.22 -8.60
N ASN A 41 8.25 14.33 -9.38
CA ASN A 41 8.31 15.06 -10.66
C ASN A 41 7.36 14.41 -11.70
N ASN A 42 6.04 14.44 -11.48
CA ASN A 42 5.02 13.75 -12.28
C ASN A 42 5.25 12.23 -12.40
N ILE A 43 5.57 11.56 -11.30
CA ILE A 43 5.75 10.10 -11.32
C ILE A 43 4.37 9.45 -11.33
N PRO A 44 4.03 8.65 -12.35
CA PRO A 44 2.72 8.02 -12.48
C PRO A 44 2.42 7.09 -11.30
N HIS A 45 1.13 6.86 -11.04
CA HIS A 45 0.73 5.79 -10.13
C HIS A 45 1.37 4.45 -10.53
N GLY A 46 1.70 3.65 -9.52
CA GLY A 46 2.16 2.29 -9.71
C GLY A 46 3.66 2.12 -9.45
N ILE A 47 4.16 0.98 -9.92
CA ILE A 47 5.54 0.56 -9.72
C ILE A 47 6.44 1.35 -10.68
N PRO A 48 7.59 1.90 -10.22
CA PRO A 48 8.54 2.56 -11.09
C PRO A 48 9.04 1.64 -12.20
N ASP A 49 8.98 2.12 -13.44
CA ASP A 49 9.52 1.43 -14.61
C ASP A 49 11.02 1.70 -14.80
N ASP A 50 11.64 1.05 -15.78
CA ASP A 50 13.05 1.18 -16.13
C ASP A 50 13.46 2.58 -16.61
N SER A 51 12.50 3.43 -16.99
CA SER A 51 12.75 4.83 -17.31
C SER A 51 12.84 5.73 -16.06
N THR A 52 12.35 5.25 -14.91
CA THR A 52 12.36 5.99 -13.65
C THR A 52 13.79 6.13 -13.12
N SER A 53 14.30 7.37 -13.05
CA SER A 53 15.67 7.65 -12.61
C SER A 53 15.99 7.08 -11.22
N ALA A 54 17.24 6.66 -10.99
CA ALA A 54 17.68 6.14 -9.69
C ALA A 54 17.45 7.15 -8.53
N ASN A 55 17.62 8.45 -8.81
CA ASN A 55 17.36 9.54 -7.87
C ASN A 55 15.89 9.62 -7.43
N ILE A 56 14.97 9.13 -8.27
CA ILE A 56 13.55 9.04 -7.96
C ILE A 56 13.24 7.72 -7.27
N ARG A 57 13.79 6.60 -7.76
CA ARG A 57 13.55 5.26 -7.20
C ARG A 57 13.88 5.16 -5.71
N LYS A 58 14.80 5.98 -5.19
CA LYS A 58 15.10 6.04 -3.74
C LYS A 58 13.89 6.39 -2.86
N TYR A 59 12.88 7.06 -3.43
CA TYR A 59 11.64 7.41 -2.75
C TYR A 59 10.60 6.28 -2.80
N PHE A 60 10.78 5.26 -3.65
CA PHE A 60 9.91 4.08 -3.68
C PHE A 60 10.46 3.03 -2.72
N GLN A 61 9.91 2.98 -1.52
CA GLN A 61 10.47 2.18 -0.42
C GLN A 61 9.49 1.13 0.07
N PRO A 62 9.99 -0.03 0.56
CA PRO A 62 9.14 -1.02 1.21
C PRO A 62 8.56 -0.46 2.51
N CYS A 63 7.31 -0.80 2.75
CA CYS A 63 6.64 -0.54 4.01
C CYS A 63 7.07 -1.57 5.05
N ASN A 64 7.89 -1.14 6.00
CA ASN A 64 8.21 -1.94 7.18
C ASN A 64 7.01 -1.92 8.14
N TRP A 65 6.17 -2.93 8.06
CA TRP A 65 5.10 -3.13 9.05
C TRP A 65 5.51 -4.23 10.03
N SER A 66 5.21 -4.01 11.31
CA SER A 66 5.30 -5.07 12.31
C SER A 66 4.19 -6.07 12.06
N VAL A 67 4.49 -7.37 12.24
CA VAL A 67 3.66 -8.55 11.90
C VAL A 67 2.19 -8.54 12.38
N ASN A 68 1.78 -7.56 13.18
CA ASN A 68 0.45 -7.45 13.80
C ASN A 68 -0.38 -6.25 13.30
N VAL A 69 0.09 -5.48 12.32
CA VAL A 69 -0.65 -4.32 11.80
C VAL A 69 -1.45 -4.74 10.56
N VAL A 70 -2.73 -5.08 10.78
CA VAL A 70 -3.73 -5.18 9.71
C VAL A 70 -3.92 -3.79 9.07
N ASN A 71 -4.29 -3.70 7.79
CA ASN A 71 -4.57 -2.41 7.09
C ASN A 71 -3.38 -1.43 6.95
N TYR A 72 -2.16 -1.93 6.81
CA TYR A 72 -1.04 -1.07 6.40
C TYR A 72 -1.19 -0.63 4.94
N GLN A 73 -1.05 0.65 4.67
CA GLN A 73 -1.41 1.31 3.41
C GLN A 73 -0.39 2.37 3.01
N CYS A 74 -0.41 2.76 1.74
CA CYS A 74 0.23 3.99 1.31
C CYS A 74 -0.72 5.16 1.59
N LEU A 75 -0.19 6.21 2.22
CA LEU A 75 -0.92 7.43 2.53
C LEU A 75 -0.38 8.58 1.70
N THR A 76 -1.29 9.42 1.22
CA THR A 76 -1.00 10.80 0.81
C THR A 76 -1.73 11.76 1.73
N ILE A 77 -1.01 12.65 2.38
CA ILE A 77 -1.54 13.63 3.34
C ILE A 77 -1.29 15.01 2.76
N TYR A 78 -2.37 15.72 2.45
CA TYR A 78 -2.33 17.12 2.04
C TYR A 78 -2.69 17.98 3.24
N MET A 79 -1.74 18.80 3.68
CA MET A 79 -1.93 19.71 4.80
C MET A 79 -2.36 21.08 4.25
N ASP A 80 -3.52 21.56 4.69
CA ASP A 80 -4.03 22.91 4.41
C ASP A 80 -3.70 23.84 5.59
N ASN A 81 -2.43 23.84 5.99
CA ASN A 81 -1.88 24.92 6.80
C ASN A 81 -1.40 26.00 5.83
N ASN A 82 -1.21 27.26 6.25
CA ASN A 82 -0.94 28.41 5.36
C ASN A 82 0.10 28.19 4.23
N ASP A 83 0.98 27.19 4.38
CA ASP A 83 1.81 26.61 3.32
C ASP A 83 1.28 25.23 2.93
N LYS A 84 0.83 25.08 1.68
CA LYS A 84 0.43 23.78 1.12
C LYS A 84 1.58 22.79 1.27
N HIS A 85 1.34 21.70 1.98
CA HIS A 85 2.37 20.71 2.26
C HIS A 85 1.86 19.30 2.01
N ILE A 86 2.71 18.42 1.51
CA ILE A 86 2.34 17.07 1.07
C ILE A 86 3.30 16.07 1.66
N ILE A 87 2.74 15.10 2.38
CA ILE A 87 3.47 13.97 2.95
C ILE A 87 2.95 12.70 2.29
N ARG A 88 3.88 11.89 1.77
CA ARG A 88 3.63 10.54 1.27
C ARG A 88 4.39 9.57 2.14
N GLN A 89 3.70 8.59 2.69
CA GLN A 89 4.33 7.64 3.61
C GLN A 89 3.57 6.32 3.64
N CYS A 90 4.22 5.29 4.17
CA CYS A 90 3.49 4.12 4.65
C CYS A 90 2.83 4.45 5.99
N GLY A 91 1.64 3.92 6.25
CA GLY A 91 0.99 4.08 7.53
C GLY A 91 -0.21 3.16 7.69
N TYR A 92 -0.83 3.26 8.86
CA TYR A 92 -2.07 2.55 9.17
C TYR A 92 -3.26 3.48 8.95
N ASP A 93 -4.30 2.98 8.29
CA ASP A 93 -5.60 3.65 8.26
C ASP A 93 -6.75 2.64 8.27
N ASP A 94 -7.75 2.93 9.09
CA ASP A 94 -9.01 2.18 9.12
C ASP A 94 -9.94 2.51 7.95
N TYR A 95 -9.72 3.67 7.31
CA TYR A 95 -10.51 4.09 6.16
C TYR A 95 -9.92 3.50 4.90
N GLN A 96 -10.67 2.58 4.29
CA GLN A 96 -10.28 2.01 3.02
C GLN A 96 -11.00 2.75 1.88
N TYR A 97 -10.28 3.01 0.78
CA TYR A 97 -10.84 3.34 -0.54
C TYR A 97 -11.36 4.76 -0.81
N SER A 98 -11.28 5.70 0.14
CA SER A 98 -11.64 7.10 -0.14
C SER A 98 -10.83 8.09 0.68
N CYS A 99 -10.49 9.22 0.07
CA CYS A 99 -9.86 10.31 0.81
C CYS A 99 -10.84 10.92 1.82
N TYR A 100 -10.34 11.28 2.98
CA TYR A 100 -11.13 11.90 4.03
C TYR A 100 -10.42 13.11 4.63
N LYS A 101 -11.19 14.05 5.16
CA LYS A 101 -10.66 15.19 5.91
C LYS A 101 -10.55 14.83 7.39
N ASN A 102 -9.38 15.12 7.96
CA ASN A 102 -9.10 15.10 9.39
C ASN A 102 -8.53 16.46 9.78
N GLN A 103 -9.35 17.28 10.45
CA GLN A 103 -9.02 18.68 10.77
C GLN A 103 -8.67 19.48 9.50
N THR A 104 -7.43 19.94 9.37
CA THR A 104 -6.90 20.68 8.20
C THR A 104 -6.25 19.78 7.15
N ASN A 105 -6.22 18.46 7.38
CA ASN A 105 -5.53 17.52 6.51
C ASN A 105 -6.52 16.74 5.65
N LEU A 106 -6.25 16.60 4.36
CA LEU A 106 -6.90 15.62 3.49
C LEU A 106 -5.99 14.40 3.38
N ILE A 107 -6.47 13.24 3.83
CA ILE A 107 -5.73 11.98 3.85
C ILE A 107 -6.33 11.06 2.79
N CYS A 108 -5.48 10.50 1.92
CA CYS A 108 -5.85 9.60 0.84
C CYS A 108 -5.11 8.26 1.00
N PRO A 109 -5.76 7.24 1.57
CA PRO A 109 -5.22 5.90 1.70
C PRO A 109 -5.39 5.05 0.43
N CYS A 110 -4.46 4.13 0.18
CA CYS A 110 -4.55 3.10 -0.86
C CYS A 110 -3.65 1.88 -0.53
N ASP A 111 -3.98 0.71 -1.08
CA ASP A 111 -3.49 -0.59 -0.61
C ASP A 111 -2.69 -1.40 -1.66
N TYR A 112 -2.25 -0.75 -2.75
CA TYR A 112 -1.43 -1.38 -3.79
C TYR A 112 -0.13 -0.63 -4.04
N ASN A 113 0.88 -1.32 -4.59
CA ASN A 113 2.21 -0.77 -4.76
C ASN A 113 2.22 0.55 -5.56
N GLY A 114 2.80 1.60 -4.98
CA GLY A 114 2.98 2.90 -5.61
C GLY A 114 1.68 3.67 -5.86
N CYS A 115 0.59 3.28 -5.21
CA CYS A 115 -0.71 3.92 -5.37
C CYS A 115 -0.74 5.38 -4.89
N ASN A 116 0.13 5.76 -3.94
CA ASN A 116 0.27 7.15 -3.48
C ASN A 116 1.20 8.01 -4.36
N GLY A 117 1.51 7.53 -5.57
CA GLY A 117 2.21 8.29 -6.61
C GLY A 117 1.47 9.58 -7.00
N SER A 118 2.12 10.42 -7.82
CA SER A 118 1.50 11.66 -8.28
C SER A 118 0.70 11.45 -9.57
N VAL A 119 -0.44 12.11 -9.68
CA VAL A 119 -0.95 12.57 -10.98
C VAL A 119 -1.67 13.88 -10.73
N LYS A 120 -1.96 14.61 -11.80
CA LYS A 120 -2.81 15.81 -11.85
C LYS A 120 -4.26 15.55 -11.35
N ILE A 121 -4.45 14.94 -10.18
CA ILE A 121 -5.74 14.58 -9.61
C ILE A 121 -6.04 15.56 -8.49
N PHE A 122 -6.48 16.75 -8.87
CA PHE A 122 -7.21 17.65 -7.98
C PHE A 122 -8.34 18.34 -8.70
N SER A 123 -9.21 17.56 -9.35
CA SER A 123 -10.46 18.12 -9.85
C SER A 123 -11.71 17.41 -9.36
N ASN A 124 -11.66 16.19 -8.79
CA ASN A 124 -12.90 15.45 -8.48
C ASN A 124 -12.86 14.52 -7.25
N VAL A 125 -11.90 14.64 -6.33
CA VAL A 125 -11.92 13.80 -5.12
C VAL A 125 -13.07 14.26 -4.20
N LYS A 126 -14.14 13.46 -4.13
CA LYS A 126 -15.18 13.62 -3.10
C LYS A 126 -14.60 13.17 -1.76
N SER A 127 -14.20 14.11 -0.93
CA SER A 127 -13.73 13.84 0.43
C SER A 127 -14.91 13.68 1.40
N THR A 128 -14.86 12.68 2.28
CA THR A 128 -15.76 12.55 3.44
C THR A 128 -15.07 13.04 4.72
N THR A 129 -15.82 13.35 5.78
CA THR A 129 -15.24 13.74 7.08
C THR A 129 -15.12 12.52 7.98
N LYS A 130 -13.96 12.32 8.60
CA LYS A 130 -13.75 11.31 9.67
C LYS A 130 -13.89 12.02 11.02
N ASN A 131 -14.85 11.58 11.83
CA ASN A 131 -15.13 12.12 13.16
C ASN A 131 -14.31 11.41 14.24
#